data_AF-A0AAJ7DPS4-F1
#
_entry.id   AF-A0AAJ7DPS4-F1
#
_cell.length_a   1.000
_cell.length_b   1.000
_cell.length_c   1.000
_cell.angle_alpha   90.00
_cell.angle_beta   90.00
_cell.angle_gamma   90.00
#
_symmetry.space_group_name_H-M   'P 1'
#
loop_
_entity.id
_entity.type
_entity.pdbx_description
1 polymer ?
#
loop_
_entity_poly.entity_id
_entity_poly.type
_entity_poly.pdbx_seq_one_letter_code
_entity_poly.pdbx_strand_id
1 'polypeptide(L)'
;MKGWGWLALLLGALLGTAWARRSQDLHCGACRALVDELEWEIAQVDPKKTIQMGSFRINPDGSQSVVEVPYARSEAHLTELLEEICDRMKEYGEQIDPSTHRKNYVRVVGRNGESNELDLQGIRIDSDISGTLKFACESIVEEYEDELIEFFSREADNVKDKLCSKRTDLCDHALHISHDEL
;
A
#
# COMPACT_ATOMS: atom_id res chain seq x y z
N MET A 1 -24.70 -42.85 -7.86
CA MET A 1 -25.15 -41.43 -7.87
C MET A 1 -24.70 -40.60 -6.66
N LYS A 2 -23.91 -41.12 -5.70
CA LYS A 2 -23.44 -40.34 -4.51
C LYS A 2 -22.10 -39.59 -4.71
N GLY A 3 -21.30 -39.96 -5.71
CA GLY A 3 -19.96 -39.37 -5.92
C GLY A 3 -19.97 -37.97 -6.54
N TRP A 4 -21.04 -37.58 -7.25
CA TRP A 4 -21.08 -36.30 -7.96
C TRP A 4 -21.29 -35.10 -7.03
N GLY A 5 -22.01 -35.29 -5.92
CA GLY A 5 -22.19 -34.25 -4.89
C GLY A 5 -20.89 -33.92 -4.16
N TRP A 6 -20.04 -34.93 -3.91
CA TRP A 6 -18.72 -34.74 -3.28
C TRP A 6 -17.73 -34.07 -4.24
N LEU A 7 -17.75 -34.45 -5.51
CA LEU A 7 -16.96 -33.78 -6.55
C LEU A 7 -17.37 -32.32 -6.73
N ALA A 8 -18.68 -32.01 -6.74
CA ALA A 8 -19.16 -30.63 -6.83
C ALA A 8 -18.80 -29.78 -5.60
N LEU A 9 -18.88 -30.36 -4.38
CA LEU A 9 -18.43 -29.70 -3.15
C LEU A 9 -16.92 -29.46 -3.14
N LEU A 10 -16.12 -30.44 -3.57
CA LEU A 10 -14.65 -30.30 -3.67
C LEU A 10 -14.25 -29.28 -4.73
N LEU A 11 -14.90 -29.27 -5.90
CA LEU A 11 -14.70 -28.26 -6.93
C LEU A 11 -15.11 -26.87 -6.43
N GLY A 12 -16.24 -26.74 -5.75
CA GLY A 12 -16.68 -25.47 -5.14
C GLY A 12 -15.68 -24.94 -4.11
N ALA A 13 -15.15 -25.81 -3.24
CA ALA A 13 -14.12 -25.43 -2.26
C ALA A 13 -12.81 -25.00 -2.93
N LEU A 14 -12.34 -25.73 -3.96
CA LEU A 14 -11.12 -25.39 -4.69
C LEU A 14 -11.25 -24.05 -5.43
N LEU A 15 -12.38 -23.79 -6.10
CA LEU A 15 -12.62 -22.50 -6.76
C LEU A 15 -12.67 -21.34 -5.76
N GLY A 16 -13.27 -21.55 -4.58
CA GLY A 16 -13.29 -20.54 -3.51
C GLY A 16 -11.89 -20.16 -3.02
N THR A 17 -11.03 -21.16 -2.78
CA THR A 17 -9.65 -20.91 -2.33
C THR A 17 -8.80 -20.18 -3.36
N ALA A 18 -8.99 -20.47 -4.65
CA ALA A 18 -8.26 -19.80 -5.73
C ALA A 18 -8.67 -18.32 -5.86
N TRP A 19 -9.97 -18.02 -5.70
CA TRP A 19 -10.46 -16.64 -5.74
C TRP A 19 -9.97 -15.85 -4.53
N ALA A 20 -10.12 -16.40 -3.31
CA ALA A 20 -9.63 -15.76 -2.10
C ALA A 20 -8.13 -15.43 -2.16
N ARG A 21 -7.34 -16.33 -2.75
CA ARG A 21 -5.89 -16.11 -2.94
C ARG A 21 -5.60 -15.04 -3.98
N ARG A 22 -6.36 -14.99 -5.07
CA ARG A 22 -6.22 -13.96 -6.11
C ARG A 22 -6.60 -12.57 -5.58
N SER A 23 -7.62 -12.47 -4.72
CA SER A 23 -7.93 -11.19 -4.07
C SER A 23 -6.83 -10.79 -3.09
N GLN A 24 -6.24 -11.74 -2.37
CA GLN A 24 -5.15 -11.45 -1.44
C GLN A 24 -3.89 -10.92 -2.14
N ASP A 25 -3.49 -11.50 -3.28
CA ASP A 25 -2.35 -11.01 -4.07
C ASP A 25 -2.51 -9.54 -4.49
N LEU A 26 -3.73 -9.18 -4.92
CA LEU A 26 -4.07 -7.81 -5.29
C LEU A 26 -3.98 -6.84 -4.11
N HIS A 27 -4.57 -7.19 -2.96
CA HIS A 27 -4.55 -6.31 -1.78
C HIS A 27 -3.13 -6.20 -1.20
N CYS A 28 -2.36 -7.28 -1.22
CA CYS A 28 -0.96 -7.24 -0.83
C CYS A 28 -0.15 -6.32 -1.75
N GLY A 29 -0.33 -6.44 -3.07
CA GLY A 29 0.31 -5.55 -4.05
C GLY A 29 -0.07 -4.09 -3.86
N ALA A 30 -1.36 -3.81 -3.66
CA ALA A 30 -1.87 -2.46 -3.39
C ALA A 30 -1.29 -1.86 -2.11
N CYS A 31 -1.25 -2.63 -1.01
CA CYS A 31 -0.66 -2.17 0.25
C CYS A 31 0.84 -1.86 0.09
N ARG A 32 1.57 -2.74 -0.60
CA ARG A 32 3.01 -2.54 -0.85
C ARG A 32 3.28 -1.31 -1.70
N ALA A 33 2.51 -1.11 -2.76
CA ALA A 33 2.60 0.09 -3.60
C ALA A 33 2.25 1.36 -2.81
N LEU A 34 1.16 1.35 -2.03
CA LEU A 34 0.75 2.45 -1.16
C LEU A 34 1.89 2.85 -0.20
N VAL A 35 2.50 1.88 0.49
CA VAL A 35 3.64 2.13 1.38
C VAL A 35 4.85 2.70 0.64
N ASP A 36 5.21 2.12 -0.50
CA ASP A 36 6.38 2.57 -1.28
C ASP A 36 6.18 4.01 -1.81
N GLU A 37 4.96 4.42 -2.14
CA GLU A 37 4.62 5.80 -2.53
C GLU A 37 4.60 6.75 -1.33
N LEU A 38 4.03 6.35 -0.19
CA LEU A 38 4.02 7.15 1.05
C LEU A 38 5.45 7.45 1.53
N GLU A 39 6.30 6.43 1.61
CA GLU A 39 7.71 6.60 2.01
C GLU A 39 8.44 7.57 1.07
N TRP A 40 8.15 7.49 -0.23
CA TRP A 40 8.77 8.38 -1.20
C TRP A 40 8.32 9.83 -1.05
N GLU A 41 7.01 10.10 -0.93
CA GLU A 41 6.47 11.45 -0.74
C GLU A 41 6.95 12.08 0.56
N ILE A 42 6.97 11.31 1.66
CA ILE A 42 7.53 11.76 2.94
C ILE A 42 9.01 12.13 2.78
N ALA A 43 9.79 11.35 2.02
CA ALA A 43 11.20 11.62 1.80
C ALA A 43 11.47 12.86 0.92
N GLN A 44 10.49 13.33 0.14
CA GLN A 44 10.61 14.57 -0.63
C GLN A 44 10.41 15.84 0.22
N VAL A 45 9.82 15.72 1.41
CA VAL A 45 9.56 16.87 2.28
C VAL A 45 10.84 17.39 2.92
N ASP A 46 11.03 18.71 2.91
CA ASP A 46 12.12 19.36 3.64
C ASP A 46 12.02 19.03 5.15
N PRO A 47 13.05 18.40 5.76
CA PRO A 47 13.07 18.07 7.18
C PRO A 47 12.88 19.27 8.12
N LYS A 48 13.11 20.49 7.63
CA LYS A 48 12.92 21.74 8.39
C LYS A 48 11.50 22.29 8.30
N LYS A 49 10.66 21.79 7.40
CA LYS A 49 9.28 22.24 7.23
C LYS A 49 8.46 21.79 8.45
N THR A 50 7.89 22.75 9.16
CA THR A 50 7.02 22.52 10.32
C THR A 50 5.60 22.99 10.05
N ILE A 51 4.66 22.46 10.83
CA ILE A 51 3.27 22.90 10.86
C ILE A 51 2.90 23.30 12.29
N GLN A 52 2.10 24.35 12.40
CA GLN A 52 1.57 24.83 13.67
C GLN A 52 0.26 24.10 13.97
N MET A 53 0.26 23.33 15.04
CA MET A 53 -0.94 22.70 15.57
C MET A 53 -1.43 23.51 16.77
N GLY A 54 -2.68 23.94 16.73
CA GLY A 54 -3.34 24.55 17.89
C GLY A 54 -3.41 23.52 19.01
N SER A 55 -2.92 23.86 20.20
CA SER A 55 -3.05 22.98 21.35
C SER A 55 -4.49 22.96 21.81
N PHE A 56 -4.98 21.83 22.32
CA PHE A 56 -6.33 21.73 22.88
C PHE A 56 -6.54 22.62 24.13
N ARG A 57 -5.52 23.33 24.62
CA ARG A 57 -5.57 24.14 25.84
C ARG A 57 -5.65 25.64 25.51
N ILE A 58 -6.77 26.24 25.89
CA ILE A 58 -6.94 27.69 25.93
C ILE A 58 -6.35 28.20 27.25
N ASN A 59 -5.44 29.16 27.15
CA ASN A 59 -4.85 29.85 28.27
C ASN A 59 -5.90 30.72 29.00
N PRO A 60 -5.69 31.05 30.28
CA PRO A 60 -6.61 31.88 31.05
C PRO A 60 -6.87 33.29 30.44
N ASP A 61 -5.98 33.76 29.57
CA ASP A 61 -6.10 35.04 28.84
C ASP A 61 -6.93 34.94 27.54
N GLY A 62 -7.46 33.75 27.22
CA GLY A 62 -8.23 33.48 26.01
C GLY A 62 -7.38 33.16 24.77
N SER A 63 -6.05 33.16 24.87
CA SER A 63 -5.16 32.71 23.79
C SER A 63 -5.08 31.19 23.75
N GLN A 64 -4.80 30.62 22.58
CA GLN A 64 -4.53 29.18 22.42
C GLN A 64 -3.03 28.99 22.26
N SER A 65 -2.43 28.09 23.02
CA SER A 65 -1.02 27.75 22.81
C SER A 65 -0.87 26.98 21.51
N VAL A 66 0.18 27.25 20.75
CA VAL A 66 0.47 26.57 19.47
C VAL A 66 1.73 25.75 19.64
N VAL A 67 1.72 24.52 19.13
CA VAL A 67 2.88 23.62 19.12
C VAL A 67 3.33 23.44 17.67
N GLU A 68 4.62 23.58 17.43
CA GLU A 68 5.22 23.28 16.13
C GLU A 68 5.69 21.83 16.08
N VAL A 69 5.28 21.11 15.04
CA VAL A 69 5.70 19.73 14.78
C VAL A 69 6.22 19.58 13.35
N PRO A 70 7.06 18.57 13.05
CA PRO A 70 7.51 18.30 11.68
C PRO A 70 6.33 18.04 10.74
N TYR A 71 6.30 18.69 9.58
CA TYR A 71 5.21 18.56 8.61
C TYR A 71 5.20 17.17 7.96
N ALA A 72 6.37 16.63 7.60
CA ALA A 72 6.52 15.42 6.79
C ALA A 72 5.71 14.20 7.27
N ARG A 73 5.59 14.04 8.60
CA ARG A 73 4.89 12.92 9.24
C ARG A 73 3.76 13.41 10.16
N SER A 74 3.31 14.64 9.97
CA SER A 74 2.14 15.16 10.67
C SER A 74 0.89 14.44 10.17
N GLU A 75 -0.06 14.15 11.06
CA GLU A 75 -1.35 13.54 10.70
C GLU A 75 -2.02 14.27 9.54
N ALA A 76 -2.06 15.60 9.58
CA ALA A 76 -2.62 16.42 8.50
C ALA A 76 -1.97 16.15 7.13
N HIS A 77 -0.64 15.98 7.06
CA HIS A 77 0.05 15.68 5.81
C HIS A 77 -0.16 14.22 5.38
N LEU A 78 -0.16 13.28 6.33
CA LEU A 78 -0.36 11.87 6.02
C LEU A 78 -1.75 11.61 5.46
N THR A 79 -2.80 12.21 6.04
CA THR A 79 -4.17 12.11 5.51
C THR A 79 -4.27 12.67 4.08
N GLU A 80 -3.64 13.82 3.81
CA GLU A 80 -3.58 14.40 2.45
C GLU A 80 -2.92 13.43 1.45
N LEU A 81 -1.78 12.83 1.82
CA LEU A 81 -1.10 11.85 0.97
C LEU A 81 -1.94 10.59 0.72
N LEU A 82 -2.68 10.11 1.72
CA LEU A 82 -3.52 8.91 1.59
C LEU A 82 -4.64 9.09 0.56
N GLU A 83 -5.19 10.31 0.43
CA GLU A 83 -6.19 10.64 -0.59
C GLU A 83 -5.60 10.64 -2.02
N GLU A 84 -4.36 11.10 -2.18
CA GLU A 84 -3.74 11.29 -3.49
C GLU A 84 -3.00 10.06 -4.04
N ILE A 85 -2.40 9.24 -3.17
CA ILE A 85 -1.49 8.17 -3.61
C ILE A 85 -2.20 7.08 -4.40
N CYS A 86 -3.46 6.78 -4.11
CA CYS A 86 -4.20 5.76 -4.85
C CYS A 86 -4.40 6.12 -6.33
N ASP A 87 -4.34 7.40 -6.72
CA ASP A 87 -4.34 7.82 -8.12
C ASP A 87 -3.06 7.43 -8.88
N ARG A 88 -1.97 7.14 -8.16
CA ARG A 88 -0.69 6.71 -8.73
C ARG A 88 -0.66 5.23 -9.08
N MET A 89 -1.68 4.46 -8.70
CA MET A 89 -1.77 3.03 -9.05
C MET A 89 -1.81 2.78 -10.57
N LYS A 90 -2.14 3.80 -11.37
CA LYS A 90 -2.01 3.78 -12.85
C LYS A 90 -0.57 3.67 -13.36
N GLU A 91 0.41 3.93 -12.50
CA GLU A 91 1.84 3.88 -12.81
C GLU A 91 2.45 2.51 -12.48
N TYR A 92 1.61 1.55 -12.06
CA TYR A 92 1.97 0.18 -11.74
C TYR A 92 1.42 -0.80 -12.80
N GLY A 93 2.17 -1.88 -13.02
CA GLY A 93 1.78 -2.98 -13.90
C GLY A 93 1.80 -4.32 -13.17
N GLU A 94 1.06 -5.29 -13.70
CA GLU A 94 1.01 -6.66 -13.18
C GLU A 94 2.11 -7.52 -13.81
N GLN A 95 2.95 -8.13 -12.99
CA GLN A 95 3.95 -9.11 -13.38
C GLN A 95 3.63 -10.46 -12.71
N ILE A 96 3.89 -11.57 -13.39
CA ILE A 96 3.79 -12.90 -12.77
C ILE A 96 5.18 -13.30 -12.31
N ASP A 97 5.33 -13.56 -11.02
CA ASP A 97 6.57 -14.10 -10.48
C ASP A 97 6.82 -15.51 -11.05
N PRO A 98 7.97 -15.76 -11.71
CA PRO A 98 8.27 -17.05 -12.31
C PRO A 98 8.44 -18.18 -11.28
N SER A 99 8.79 -17.86 -10.04
CA SER A 99 9.03 -18.82 -8.96
C SER A 99 7.73 -19.20 -8.24
N THR A 100 6.93 -18.20 -7.87
CA THR A 100 5.71 -18.42 -7.09
C THR A 100 4.45 -18.56 -7.94
N HIS A 101 4.51 -18.18 -9.23
CA HIS A 101 3.37 -18.04 -10.12
C HIS A 101 2.25 -17.14 -9.57
N ARG A 102 2.58 -16.26 -8.61
CA ARG A 102 1.66 -15.25 -8.05
C ARG A 102 1.79 -13.95 -8.83
N LYS A 103 0.73 -13.15 -8.77
CA LYS A 103 0.72 -11.80 -9.33
C LYS A 103 1.50 -10.87 -8.38
N ASN A 104 2.39 -10.09 -8.95
CA ASN A 104 3.10 -9.01 -8.30
C ASN A 104 2.81 -7.70 -9.05
N TYR A 105 2.83 -6.59 -8.34
CA TYR A 105 2.53 -5.27 -8.89
C TYR A 105 3.78 -4.40 -8.77
N VAL A 106 4.30 -3.98 -9.91
CA VAL A 106 5.59 -3.28 -10.00
C VAL A 106 5.40 -1.93 -10.68
N ARG A 107 6.11 -0.92 -10.20
CA ARG A 107 6.04 0.43 -10.76
C ARG A 107 6.71 0.45 -12.14
N VAL A 108 5.99 0.87 -13.18
CA VAL A 108 6.43 0.83 -14.60
C VAL A 108 6.83 2.19 -15.15
N VAL A 109 6.22 3.25 -14.64
CA VAL A 109 6.66 4.63 -14.92
C VAL A 109 7.66 4.99 -13.83
N GLY A 110 8.78 5.61 -14.16
CA GLY A 110 9.75 6.10 -13.17
C GLY A 110 9.27 7.33 -12.43
N ARG A 111 9.90 7.62 -11.30
CA ARG A 111 9.49 8.67 -10.35
C ARG A 111 9.64 10.09 -10.93
N ASN A 112 10.52 10.21 -11.92
CA ASN A 112 10.77 11.42 -12.69
C ASN A 112 10.03 11.44 -14.05
N GLY A 113 9.11 10.51 -14.28
CA GLY A 113 8.42 10.32 -15.57
C GLY A 113 9.21 9.54 -16.63
N GLU A 114 10.41 9.04 -16.29
CA GLU A 114 11.20 8.18 -17.18
C GLU A 114 10.66 6.75 -17.16
N SER A 115 10.24 6.23 -18.31
CA SER A 115 9.89 4.81 -18.46
C SER A 115 11.09 4.05 -19.03
N ASN A 116 11.64 3.09 -18.29
CA ASN A 116 12.65 2.19 -18.84
C ASN A 116 11.94 1.11 -19.69
N GLU A 117 11.77 1.36 -21.00
CA GLU A 117 11.15 0.41 -21.95
C GLU A 117 11.80 -0.99 -21.94
N LEU A 118 13.06 -1.07 -21.53
CA LEU A 118 13.84 -2.32 -21.49
C LEU A 118 13.37 -3.30 -20.41
N ASP A 119 12.60 -2.86 -19.41
CA ASP A 119 12.15 -3.67 -18.27
C ASP A 119 10.68 -4.13 -18.36
N LEU A 120 9.98 -3.77 -19.45
CA LEU A 120 8.55 -4.07 -19.61
C LEU A 120 8.25 -5.48 -20.13
N GLN A 121 9.28 -6.30 -20.41
CA GLN A 121 9.06 -7.67 -20.88
C GLN A 121 8.42 -8.53 -19.80
N GLY A 122 7.16 -8.93 -20.02
CA GLY A 122 6.39 -9.74 -19.06
C GLY A 122 5.59 -8.93 -18.04
N ILE A 123 5.60 -7.60 -18.14
CA ILE A 123 4.72 -6.73 -17.34
C ILE A 123 3.48 -6.38 -18.17
N ARG A 124 2.31 -6.61 -17.58
CA ARG A 124 1.01 -6.27 -18.15
C ARG A 124 0.56 -4.93 -17.60
N ILE A 125 0.35 -3.98 -18.51
CA ILE A 125 -0.21 -2.67 -18.18
C ILE A 125 -1.50 -2.55 -18.98
N ASP A 126 -2.63 -2.60 -18.27
CA ASP A 126 -3.94 -2.35 -18.86
C ASP A 126 -4.79 -1.49 -17.89
N SER A 127 -5.84 -0.87 -18.43
CA SER A 127 -6.72 0.02 -17.65
C SER A 127 -7.46 -0.72 -16.54
N ASP A 128 -7.75 -2.00 -16.76
CA ASP A 128 -8.50 -2.83 -15.83
C ASP A 128 -7.64 -3.18 -14.61
N ILE A 129 -6.35 -3.51 -14.82
CA ILE A 129 -5.33 -3.70 -13.78
C ILE A 129 -5.19 -2.40 -12.98
N SER A 130 -4.99 -1.28 -13.66
CA SER A 130 -4.82 0.03 -13.02
C SER A 130 -6.03 0.40 -12.17
N GLY A 131 -7.25 0.22 -12.70
CA GLY A 131 -8.49 0.49 -11.98
C GLY A 131 -8.72 -0.46 -10.81
N THR A 132 -8.41 -1.75 -10.98
CA THR A 132 -8.54 -2.76 -9.92
C THR A 132 -7.54 -2.51 -8.78
N LEU A 133 -6.31 -2.11 -9.11
CA LEU A 133 -5.29 -1.78 -8.12
C LEU A 133 -5.62 -0.48 -7.39
N LYS A 134 -6.09 0.54 -8.12
CA LYS A 134 -6.61 1.79 -7.53
C LYS A 134 -7.73 1.49 -6.53
N PHE A 135 -8.75 0.73 -6.93
CA PHE A 135 -9.86 0.37 -6.05
C PHE A 135 -9.41 -0.39 -4.80
N ALA A 136 -8.46 -1.33 -4.96
CA ALA A 136 -7.88 -2.04 -3.82
C ALA A 136 -7.11 -1.10 -2.88
N CYS A 137 -6.36 -0.12 -3.42
CA CYS A 137 -5.70 0.91 -2.64
C CYS A 137 -6.71 1.75 -1.86
N GLU A 138 -7.75 2.27 -2.52
CA GLU A 138 -8.81 3.07 -1.89
C GLU A 138 -9.48 2.27 -0.75
N SER A 139 -9.78 0.99 -0.99
CA SER A 139 -10.36 0.11 0.04
C SER A 139 -9.43 -0.07 1.24
N ILE A 140 -8.11 -0.16 1.03
CA ILE A 140 -7.12 -0.28 2.11
C ILE A 140 -7.02 1.03 2.89
N VAL A 141 -7.00 2.18 2.20
CA VAL A 141 -6.96 3.49 2.85
C VAL A 141 -8.21 3.69 3.70
N GLU A 142 -9.39 3.39 3.16
CA GLU A 142 -10.66 3.51 3.90
C GLU A 142 -10.71 2.60 5.14
N GLU A 143 -10.19 1.37 5.06
CA GLU A 143 -10.26 0.41 6.17
C GLU A 143 -9.17 0.62 7.23
N TYR A 144 -7.97 1.05 6.83
CA TYR A 144 -6.77 1.08 7.66
C TYR A 144 -6.15 2.47 7.82
N GLU A 145 -6.91 3.55 7.64
CA GLU A 145 -6.43 4.94 7.76
C GLU A 145 -5.72 5.19 9.10
N ASP A 146 -6.35 4.82 10.20
CA ASP A 146 -5.81 5.00 11.55
C ASP A 146 -4.48 4.24 11.74
N GLU A 147 -4.41 2.99 11.28
CA GLU A 147 -3.18 2.20 11.28
C GLU A 147 -2.08 2.82 10.44
N LEU A 148 -2.41 3.30 9.24
CA LEU A 148 -1.48 3.95 8.32
C LEU A 148 -0.90 5.20 8.99
N ILE A 149 -1.74 6.09 9.51
CA ILE A 149 -1.32 7.31 10.20
C ILE A 149 -0.45 6.96 11.42
N GLU A 150 -0.87 6.01 12.26
CA GLU A 150 -0.10 5.59 13.43
C GLU A 150 1.29 5.11 13.01
N PHE A 151 1.38 4.24 12.00
CA PHE A 151 2.65 3.66 11.55
C PHE A 151 3.60 4.70 10.96
N PHE A 152 3.08 5.62 10.14
CA PHE A 152 3.90 6.62 9.44
C PHE A 152 4.24 7.85 10.28
N SER A 153 3.48 8.11 11.36
CA SER A 153 3.77 9.18 12.32
C SER A 153 5.15 9.07 12.97
N ARG A 154 5.77 7.88 12.94
CA ARG A 154 7.09 7.59 13.50
C ARG A 154 7.99 6.94 12.47
N GLU A 155 9.29 7.24 12.54
CA GLU A 155 10.29 6.56 11.73
C GLU A 155 10.44 5.11 12.18
N ALA A 156 10.35 4.19 11.22
CA ALA A 156 10.39 2.76 11.47
C ALA A 156 11.01 2.04 10.28
N ASP A 157 11.87 1.07 10.55
CA ASP A 157 12.40 0.20 9.50
C ASP A 157 11.38 -0.88 9.11
N ASN A 158 11.44 -1.32 7.85
CA ASN A 158 10.62 -2.40 7.30
C ASN A 158 9.12 -2.13 7.46
N VAL A 159 8.69 -0.88 7.21
CA VAL A 159 7.27 -0.46 7.29
C VAL A 159 6.41 -1.37 6.45
N LYS A 160 6.83 -1.64 5.20
CA LYS A 160 6.11 -2.48 4.25
C LYS A 160 5.73 -3.85 4.82
N ASP A 161 6.69 -4.57 5.38
CA ASP A 161 6.42 -5.92 5.90
C ASP A 161 5.64 -5.89 7.21
N LYS A 162 5.95 -4.95 8.10
CA LYS A 162 5.24 -4.84 9.37
C LYS A 162 3.79 -4.43 9.17
N LEU A 163 3.53 -3.45 8.31
CA LEU A 163 2.20 -2.94 8.06
C LEU A 163 1.39 -3.95 7.24
N CYS A 164 1.83 -4.24 6.02
CA CYS A 164 1.05 -5.06 5.08
C CYS A 164 0.94 -6.54 5.49
N SER A 165 1.84 -7.05 6.34
CA SER A 165 1.79 -8.46 6.78
C SER A 165 1.37 -8.61 8.24
N LYS A 166 2.01 -7.91 9.20
CA LYS A 166 1.76 -8.15 10.63
C LYS A 166 0.58 -7.37 11.20
N ARG A 167 0.28 -6.19 10.64
CA ARG A 167 -0.77 -5.31 11.16
C ARG A 167 -2.10 -5.52 10.45
N THR A 168 -2.08 -5.69 9.12
CA THR A 168 -3.30 -5.76 8.30
C THR A 168 -3.58 -7.15 7.70
N ASP A 169 -2.67 -8.13 7.86
CA ASP A 169 -2.78 -9.49 7.31
C ASP A 169 -3.04 -9.56 5.78
N LEU A 170 -2.82 -8.46 5.05
CA LEU A 170 -3.05 -8.37 3.60
C LEU A 170 -2.05 -9.23 2.81
N CYS A 171 -0.82 -9.32 3.31
CA CYS A 171 0.26 -10.10 2.75
C CYS A 171 0.57 -11.34 3.58
N ASP A 172 0.66 -12.49 2.92
CA ASP A 172 1.30 -13.66 3.54
C ASP A 172 2.78 -13.37 3.79
N HIS A 173 3.29 -13.76 4.96
CA HIS A 173 4.74 -13.76 5.25
C HIS A 173 5.53 -14.67 4.29
N ALA A 174 4.85 -15.49 3.48
CA ALA A 174 5.44 -16.34 2.45
C ALA A 174 5.92 -15.57 1.20
N LEU A 175 5.54 -14.30 1.03
CA LEU A 175 6.12 -13.40 0.02
C LEU A 175 7.41 -12.78 0.56
N HIS A 176 8.39 -13.64 0.86
CA HIS A 176 9.77 -13.22 1.05
C HIS A 176 10.27 -12.60 -0.26
N ILE A 177 10.19 -11.29 -0.36
CA ILE A 177 11.01 -10.50 -1.29
C ILE A 177 12.45 -10.68 -0.80
N SER A 178 13.34 -11.05 -1.72
CA SER A 178 14.76 -11.18 -1.47
C SER A 178 15.31 -9.87 -0.91
N HIS A 179 15.68 -9.89 0.37
CA HIS A 179 16.66 -8.97 0.94
C HIS A 179 18.04 -9.34 0.36
N ASP A 180 18.36 -8.82 -0.82
CA ASP A 180 19.75 -8.57 -1.18
C ASP A 180 20.13 -7.23 -0.52
N GLU A 181 21.17 -7.02 0.28
CA GLU A 181 22.16 -7.83 0.98
C GLU A 181 22.55 -6.99 2.22
N LEU A 182 23.21 -7.63 3.18
CA LEU A 182 23.77 -7.09 4.43
C LEU A 182 24.65 -5.84 4.25
#